data_AF-A0A971A5W6-F1
#
_entry.id   AF-A0A971A5W6-F1
#
_cell.length_a   1.000
_cell.length_b   1.000
_cell.length_c   1.000
_cell.angle_alpha   90.00
_cell.angle_beta   90.00
_cell.angle_gamma   90.00
#
_symmetry.space_group_name_H-M   'P 1'
#
loop_
_entity.id
_entity.type
_entity.pdbx_description
1 polymer ?
#
loop_
_entity_poly.entity_id
_entity_poly.type
_entity_poly.pdbx_seq_one_letter_code
_entity_poly.pdbx_strand_id
1 'polypeptide(L)'
;MTSETLHEIITEAIADRPRDGRHYYHLCWWGDRLRCLPTQHTQEKHEIFFMAQDDVLETGLSQRQIDLIAERAQAFCSRRGIRLTRARQKPKAKAPAAERGLQITDFDMSRLQAFLNQLDGHDAARQAEAAQLQTVLAKANVVPSRDIPDDVVTLNSKVRLLDNRSNESMVLSLVFPADGASDGDMDEANVSVLSPMGASLLGRHVGERIEKSIRVDALLYQPEAAGDYHL
;
A
#
# COMPACT_ATOMS: atom_id res chain seq x y z
N MET A 1 26.07 -10.12 5.14
CA MET A 1 24.62 -9.84 5.16
C MET A 1 24.12 -10.24 6.53
N THR A 2 23.26 -9.44 7.16
CA THR A 2 22.75 -9.74 8.51
C THR A 2 21.59 -10.74 8.45
N SER A 3 21.29 -11.40 9.57
CA SER A 3 20.13 -12.30 9.70
C SER A 3 18.81 -11.55 9.50
N GLU A 4 18.74 -10.30 9.94
CA GLU A 4 17.58 -9.42 9.80
C GLU A 4 17.26 -9.12 8.33
N THR A 5 18.27 -8.80 7.51
CA THR A 5 18.08 -8.62 6.07
C THR A 5 17.61 -9.89 5.36
N LEU A 6 18.02 -11.08 5.82
CA LEU A 6 17.56 -12.36 5.27
C LEU A 6 16.08 -12.61 5.56
N HIS A 7 15.66 -12.33 6.80
CA HIS A 7 14.28 -12.45 7.21
C HIS A 7 13.38 -11.55 6.34
N GLU A 8 13.75 -10.28 6.16
CA GLU A 8 13.02 -9.35 5.29
C GLU A 8 12.85 -9.90 3.86
N ILE A 9 13.93 -10.38 3.25
CA ILE A 9 13.92 -10.92 1.87
C ILE A 9 12.95 -12.11 1.76
N ILE A 10 12.90 -12.97 2.77
CA ILE A 10 11.99 -14.13 2.80
C ILE A 10 10.55 -13.67 2.95
N THR A 11 10.28 -12.79 3.91
CA THR A 11 8.95 -12.25 4.17
C THR A 11 8.38 -11.52 2.96
N GLU A 12 9.20 -10.72 2.27
CA GLU A 12 8.82 -10.09 1.00
C GLU A 12 8.51 -11.11 -0.10
N ALA A 13 9.37 -12.13 -0.26
CA ALA A 13 9.14 -13.16 -1.27
C ALA A 13 7.81 -13.90 -1.05
N ILE A 14 7.40 -14.12 0.21
CA ILE A 14 6.11 -14.72 0.58
C ILE A 14 4.94 -13.76 0.31
N ALA A 15 5.11 -12.48 0.59
CA ALA A 15 4.09 -11.46 0.37
C ALA A 15 3.83 -11.22 -1.13
N ASP A 16 4.87 -11.28 -1.97
CA ASP A 16 4.83 -11.10 -3.42
C ASP A 16 4.23 -12.30 -4.19
N ARG A 17 3.78 -13.36 -3.50
CA ARG A 17 3.28 -14.57 -4.16
C ARG A 17 2.00 -14.29 -4.96
N PRO A 18 1.82 -14.90 -6.14
CA PRO A 18 0.58 -14.75 -6.90
C PRO A 18 -0.62 -15.28 -6.12
N ARG A 19 -1.69 -14.50 -5.98
CA ARG A 19 -2.98 -14.95 -5.40
C ARG A 19 -3.90 -15.51 -6.48
N ASP A 20 -3.48 -16.62 -7.10
CA ASP A 20 -4.16 -17.26 -8.23
C ASP A 20 -5.11 -18.40 -7.81
N GLY A 21 -5.42 -18.51 -6.52
CA GLY A 21 -6.33 -19.53 -5.96
C GLY A 21 -5.71 -20.92 -5.80
N ARG A 22 -4.39 -21.06 -5.96
CA ARG A 22 -3.70 -22.33 -5.73
C ARG A 22 -3.46 -22.57 -4.24
N HIS A 23 -3.47 -23.83 -3.84
CA HIS A 23 -3.34 -24.19 -2.42
C HIS A 23 -1.90 -24.33 -1.93
N TYR A 24 -0.92 -24.50 -2.81
CA TYR A 24 0.47 -24.80 -2.43
C TYR A 24 1.46 -23.93 -3.18
N TYR A 25 2.37 -23.33 -2.43
CA TYR A 25 3.46 -22.52 -2.93
C TYR A 25 4.80 -23.04 -2.39
N HIS A 26 5.86 -22.75 -3.13
CA HIS A 26 7.22 -22.98 -2.67
C HIS A 26 8.05 -21.70 -2.70
N LEU A 27 9.00 -21.59 -1.79
CA LEU A 27 10.07 -20.60 -1.81
C LEU A 27 11.23 -21.19 -2.60
N CYS A 28 11.65 -20.49 -3.66
CA CYS A 28 12.64 -20.99 -4.58
C CYS A 28 13.51 -19.88 -5.17
N TRP A 29 14.66 -20.24 -5.75
CA TRP A 29 15.44 -19.31 -6.56
C TRP A 29 14.92 -19.33 -8.00
N TRP A 30 14.37 -18.19 -8.46
CA TRP A 30 13.81 -18.08 -9.81
C TRP A 30 13.90 -16.65 -10.36
N GLY A 31 14.39 -16.52 -11.60
CA GLY A 31 14.56 -15.22 -12.24
C GLY A 31 15.54 -14.32 -11.49
N ASP A 32 16.66 -14.90 -11.06
CA ASP A 32 17.76 -14.24 -10.34
C ASP A 32 17.38 -13.61 -8.99
N ARG A 33 16.35 -14.16 -8.33
CA ARG A 33 15.94 -13.75 -6.99
C ARG A 33 15.21 -14.86 -6.23
N LEU A 34 15.08 -14.69 -4.92
CA LEU A 34 14.17 -15.49 -4.09
C LEU A 34 12.72 -15.13 -4.44
N ARG A 35 11.86 -16.13 -4.64
CA ARG A 35 10.43 -15.95 -4.91
C ARG A 35 9.59 -16.99 -4.20
N CYS A 36 8.37 -16.64 -3.81
CA CYS A 36 7.34 -17.60 -3.48
C CYS A 36 6.41 -17.79 -4.69
N LEU A 37 6.39 -18.99 -5.26
CA LEU A 37 5.68 -19.29 -6.51
C LEU A 37 4.83 -20.55 -6.34
N PRO A 38 3.73 -20.68 -7.09
CA PRO A 38 2.90 -21.85 -6.96
C PRO A 38 3.65 -23.10 -7.37
N THR A 39 3.29 -24.21 -6.71
CA THR A 39 3.75 -25.52 -7.16
C THR A 39 3.37 -25.71 -8.64
N GLN A 40 4.32 -26.25 -9.42
CA GLN A 40 4.19 -26.40 -10.88
C GLN A 40 4.17 -25.09 -11.70
N HIS A 41 4.77 -24.00 -11.22
CA HIS A 41 4.93 -22.78 -12.04
C HIS A 41 5.85 -22.97 -13.26
N THR A 42 6.65 -24.03 -13.30
CA THR A 42 7.56 -24.37 -14.39
C THR A 42 7.86 -25.87 -14.43
N GLN A 43 8.31 -26.38 -15.59
CA GLN A 43 8.90 -27.72 -15.73
C GLN A 43 10.42 -27.70 -15.60
N GLU A 44 11.05 -26.52 -15.59
CA GLU A 44 12.50 -26.38 -15.41
C GLU A 44 12.92 -26.73 -13.99
N LYS A 45 14.03 -27.45 -13.85
CA LYS A 45 14.61 -27.75 -12.53
C LYS A 45 15.15 -26.48 -11.89
N HIS A 46 14.76 -26.21 -10.66
CA HIS A 46 15.21 -25.06 -9.88
C HIS A 46 15.26 -25.40 -8.38
N GLU A 47 16.01 -24.63 -7.61
CA GLU A 47 16.24 -24.89 -6.19
C GLU A 47 15.04 -24.44 -5.35
N ILE A 48 14.45 -25.39 -4.61
CA ILE A 48 13.33 -25.14 -3.68
C ILE A 48 13.87 -25.20 -2.25
N PHE A 49 13.60 -24.15 -1.47
CA PHE A 49 14.06 -24.01 -0.09
C PHE A 49 13.02 -24.46 0.92
N PHE A 50 11.74 -24.23 0.61
CA PHE A 50 10.61 -24.53 1.49
C PHE A 50 9.31 -24.60 0.69
N MET A 51 8.33 -25.34 1.18
CA MET A 51 7.01 -25.48 0.57
C MET A 51 5.96 -25.48 1.68
N ALA A 52 4.87 -24.77 1.45
CA ALA A 52 3.76 -24.69 2.39
C ALA A 52 2.43 -24.46 1.66
N GLN A 53 1.35 -24.68 2.39
CA GLN A 53 0.02 -24.28 1.94
C GLN A 53 -0.13 -22.75 2.03
N ASP A 54 -1.04 -22.21 1.23
CA ASP A 54 -1.28 -20.77 1.16
C ASP A 54 -1.73 -20.18 2.50
N ASP A 55 -2.61 -20.86 3.22
CA ASP A 55 -3.09 -20.48 4.56
C ASP A 55 -1.95 -20.41 5.58
N VAL A 56 -1.01 -21.36 5.56
CA VAL A 56 0.19 -21.33 6.41
C VAL A 56 1.04 -20.09 6.09
N LEU A 57 1.16 -19.73 4.81
CA LEU A 57 1.90 -18.55 4.38
C LEU A 57 1.15 -17.23 4.68
N GLU A 58 -0.18 -17.26 4.76
CA GLU A 58 -0.99 -16.13 5.24
C GLU A 58 -0.83 -15.91 6.74
N THR A 59 -0.88 -16.98 7.54
CA THR A 59 -0.71 -16.90 9.00
C THR A 59 0.70 -16.52 9.43
N GLY A 60 1.67 -16.66 8.53
CA GLY A 60 3.08 -16.40 8.79
C GLY A 60 3.86 -17.62 9.23
N LEU A 61 5.13 -17.68 8.82
CA LEU A 61 6.04 -18.76 9.19
C LEU A 61 6.63 -18.52 10.59
N SER A 62 6.87 -19.61 11.32
CA SER A 62 7.60 -19.53 12.59
C SER A 62 9.05 -19.10 12.38
N GLN A 63 9.66 -18.47 13.38
CA GLN A 63 11.06 -18.05 13.32
C GLN A 63 12.01 -19.19 12.89
N ARG A 64 11.80 -20.40 13.42
CA ARG A 64 12.60 -21.59 13.03
C ARG A 64 12.48 -21.96 11.56
N GLN A 65 11.28 -21.82 10.98
CA GLN A 65 11.07 -22.07 9.55
C GLN A 65 11.79 -21.01 8.72
N ILE A 66 11.72 -19.74 9.14
CA ILE A 66 12.40 -18.63 8.46
C ILE A 66 13.93 -18.82 8.54
N ASP A 67 14.47 -19.17 9.70
CA ASP A 67 15.90 -19.43 9.88
C ASP A 67 16.38 -20.58 8.97
N LEU A 68 15.60 -21.66 8.88
CA LEU A 68 15.89 -22.78 7.99
C LEU A 68 15.87 -22.37 6.51
N ILE A 69 14.91 -21.54 6.10
CA ILE A 69 14.85 -21.01 4.73
C ILE A 69 16.07 -20.14 4.45
N ALA A 70 16.41 -19.24 5.39
CA ALA A 70 17.54 -18.33 5.28
C ALA A 70 18.86 -19.09 5.11
N GLU A 71 19.09 -20.11 5.94
CA GLU A 71 20.28 -20.96 5.87
C GLU A 71 20.40 -21.63 4.49
N ARG A 72 19.30 -22.23 4.00
CA ARG A 72 19.27 -22.91 2.70
C ARG A 72 19.50 -21.96 1.52
N ALA A 73 18.82 -20.81 1.53
CA ALA A 73 18.95 -19.80 0.49
C ALA A 73 20.37 -19.21 0.47
N GLN A 74 20.93 -18.91 1.64
CA GLN A 74 22.30 -18.41 1.75
C GLN A 74 23.31 -19.46 1.28
N ALA A 75 23.18 -20.71 1.69
CA ALA A 75 24.05 -21.81 1.23
C ALA A 75 23.99 -22.01 -0.29
N PHE A 76 22.82 -21.88 -0.89
CA PHE A 76 22.67 -21.91 -2.35
C PHE A 76 23.40 -20.75 -3.02
N CYS A 77 23.19 -19.52 -2.55
CA CYS A 77 23.82 -18.32 -3.12
C CYS A 77 25.35 -18.38 -2.99
N SER A 78 25.86 -18.76 -1.81
CA SER A 78 27.30 -18.91 -1.56
C SER A 78 27.95 -19.94 -2.48
N ARG A 79 27.33 -21.11 -2.70
CA ARG A 79 27.86 -22.14 -3.61
C ARG A 79 27.93 -21.68 -5.06
N ARG A 80 27.11 -20.72 -5.47
CA ARG A 80 27.04 -20.21 -6.85
C ARG A 80 27.70 -18.85 -7.05
N GLY A 81 28.31 -18.27 -6.01
CA GLY A 81 28.87 -16.92 -6.09
C GLY A 81 27.82 -15.82 -6.33
N ILE A 82 26.55 -16.10 -6.01
CA ILE A 82 25.43 -15.18 -6.20
C ILE A 82 25.30 -14.32 -4.94
N ARG A 83 25.10 -13.02 -5.13
CA ARG A 83 24.74 -12.14 -4.01
C ARG A 83 23.23 -12.20 -3.81
N LEU A 84 22.80 -12.68 -2.66
CA LEU A 84 21.40 -12.56 -2.28
C LEU A 84 21.10 -11.08 -2.01
N THR A 85 20.19 -10.52 -2.79
CA THR A 85 19.76 -9.12 -2.69
C THR A 85 18.26 -9.06 -2.53
N ARG A 86 17.80 -8.03 -1.81
CA ARG A 86 16.39 -7.65 -1.80
C ARG A 86 15.93 -7.42 -3.24
N ALA A 87 14.72 -7.89 -3.57
CA ALA A 87 14.13 -7.55 -4.85
C ALA A 87 14.05 -6.02 -4.91
N ARG A 88 14.57 -5.37 -5.97
CA ARG A 88 14.17 -4.00 -6.27
C ARG A 88 12.64 -4.05 -6.38
N GLN A 89 11.93 -3.36 -5.49
CA GLN A 89 10.51 -3.09 -5.67
C GLN A 89 10.38 -2.53 -7.09
N LYS A 90 9.78 -3.32 -7.98
CA LYS A 90 9.39 -2.80 -9.28
C LYS A 90 8.28 -1.81 -8.92
N PRO A 91 8.40 -0.50 -9.22
CA PRO A 91 7.27 0.40 -9.03
C PRO A 91 6.08 -0.27 -9.69
N LYS A 92 4.98 -0.44 -8.93
CA LYS A 92 3.78 -1.09 -9.45
C LYS A 92 3.47 -0.43 -10.78
N ALA A 93 3.31 -1.23 -11.83
CA ALA A 93 3.15 -0.69 -13.17
C ALA A 93 1.97 0.29 -13.14
N LYS A 94 2.23 1.57 -13.40
CA LYS A 94 1.18 2.60 -13.57
C LYS A 94 0.18 2.06 -14.59
N ALA A 95 -1.05 1.80 -14.16
CA ALA A 95 -2.14 1.57 -15.09
C ALA A 95 -2.28 2.82 -15.99
N PRO A 96 -2.81 2.73 -17.22
CA PRO A 96 -3.04 3.93 -18.02
C PRO A 96 -3.94 4.92 -17.25
N ALA A 97 -3.60 6.21 -17.27
CA ALA A 97 -4.28 7.27 -16.50
C ALA A 97 -5.79 7.44 -16.83
N ALA A 98 -6.29 6.79 -17.88
CA ALA A 98 -7.65 6.91 -18.37
C ALA A 98 -8.64 5.88 -17.77
N GLU A 99 -8.17 4.85 -17.05
CA GLU A 99 -9.02 3.77 -16.50
C GLU A 99 -9.08 3.74 -14.97
N ARG A 100 -8.38 4.63 -14.28
CA ARG A 100 -8.26 4.57 -12.83
C ARG A 100 -9.39 5.35 -12.18
N GLY A 101 -10.48 4.65 -11.91
CA GLY A 101 -11.51 5.14 -11.00
C GLY A 101 -10.93 5.38 -9.61
N LEU A 102 -11.64 6.16 -8.78
CA LEU A 102 -11.23 6.45 -7.40
C LEU A 102 -10.99 5.14 -6.64
N GLN A 103 -9.83 4.98 -6.00
CA GLN A 103 -9.49 3.77 -5.24
C GLN A 103 -9.37 4.07 -3.75
N ILE A 104 -9.70 3.08 -2.92
CA ILE A 104 -9.51 3.16 -1.47
C ILE A 104 -9.15 1.78 -0.92
N THR A 105 -8.40 1.74 0.17
CA THR A 105 -8.11 0.47 0.84
C THR A 105 -9.36 -0.10 1.51
N ASP A 106 -9.42 -1.42 1.62
CA ASP A 106 -10.42 -2.14 2.41
C ASP A 106 -10.40 -1.73 3.89
N PHE A 107 -9.20 -1.49 4.43
CA PHE A 107 -8.99 -0.97 5.78
C PHE A 107 -9.63 0.40 5.99
N ASP A 108 -9.33 1.37 5.13
CA ASP A 108 -9.85 2.73 5.23
C ASP A 108 -11.36 2.79 4.98
N MET A 109 -11.85 2.04 3.99
CA MET A 109 -13.28 1.96 3.70
C MET A 109 -14.06 1.49 4.93
N SER A 110 -13.60 0.42 5.58
CA SER A 110 -14.26 -0.15 6.75
C SER A 110 -14.27 0.84 7.93
N ARG A 111 -13.15 1.51 8.18
CA ARG A 111 -13.02 2.52 9.26
C ARG A 111 -13.88 3.74 9.01
N LEU A 112 -13.88 4.27 7.79
CA LEU A 112 -14.66 5.45 7.44
C LEU A 112 -16.16 5.16 7.46
N GLN A 113 -16.60 3.99 6.99
CA GLN A 113 -18.01 3.58 7.11
C GLN A 113 -18.45 3.45 8.57
N ALA A 114 -17.63 2.80 9.42
CA ALA A 114 -17.92 2.69 10.84
C ALA A 114 -18.03 4.07 11.51
N PHE A 115 -17.11 4.98 11.19
CA PHE A 115 -17.13 6.35 11.69
C PHE A 115 -18.38 7.12 11.22
N LEU A 116 -18.71 7.06 9.92
CA LEU A 116 -19.88 7.74 9.36
C LEU A 116 -21.20 7.23 9.96
N ASN A 117 -21.28 5.94 10.28
CA ASN A 117 -22.46 5.35 10.93
C ASN A 117 -22.63 5.78 12.40
N GLN A 118 -21.57 6.28 13.04
CA GLN A 118 -21.58 6.77 14.42
C GLN A 118 -21.82 8.28 14.54
N LEU A 119 -21.88 9.01 13.42
CA LEU A 119 -22.11 10.45 13.47
C LEU A 119 -23.55 10.76 13.89
N ASP A 120 -23.69 11.34 15.08
CA ASP A 120 -24.97 11.83 15.59
C ASP A 120 -25.48 13.02 14.77
N GLY A 121 -26.74 12.97 14.37
CA GLY A 121 -27.33 13.89 13.42
C GLY A 121 -27.67 15.30 13.92
N HIS A 122 -27.04 15.76 14.99
CA HIS A 122 -27.39 17.02 15.64
C HIS A 122 -26.66 18.24 15.03
N ASP A 123 -25.62 18.02 14.21
CA ASP A 123 -24.86 19.08 13.54
C ASP A 123 -25.05 19.01 12.01
N ALA A 124 -25.77 19.98 11.46
CA ALA A 124 -26.09 20.05 10.04
C ALA A 124 -24.86 20.24 9.13
N ALA A 125 -23.82 20.95 9.60
CA ALA A 125 -22.60 21.15 8.82
C ALA A 125 -21.82 19.84 8.72
N ARG A 126 -21.66 19.14 9.85
CA ARG A 126 -20.99 17.84 9.92
C ARG A 126 -21.74 16.76 9.14
N GLN A 127 -23.07 16.84 9.06
CA GLN A 127 -23.86 15.98 8.19
C GLN A 127 -23.61 16.23 6.70
N ALA A 128 -23.45 17.49 6.29
CA ALA A 128 -23.15 17.81 4.89
C ALA A 128 -21.78 17.27 4.46
N GLU A 129 -20.77 17.44 5.31
CA GLU A 129 -19.42 16.87 5.13
C GLU A 129 -19.45 15.34 5.06
N ALA A 130 -20.19 14.70 5.97
CA ALA A 130 -20.39 13.25 5.96
C ALA A 130 -21.06 12.75 4.67
N ALA A 131 -22.09 13.44 4.19
CA ALA A 131 -22.79 13.09 2.95
C ALA A 131 -21.87 13.25 1.71
N GLN A 132 -21.01 14.26 1.72
CA GLN A 132 -19.99 14.43 0.67
C GLN A 132 -19.03 13.24 0.66
N LEU A 133 -18.46 12.87 1.81
CA LEU A 133 -17.55 11.74 1.90
C LEU A 133 -18.25 10.41 1.52
N GLN A 134 -19.50 10.19 1.96
CA GLN A 134 -20.29 9.02 1.53
C GLN A 134 -20.42 8.93 0.01
N THR A 135 -20.63 10.06 -0.68
CA THR A 135 -20.70 10.10 -2.15
C THR A 135 -19.38 9.72 -2.81
N VAL A 136 -18.25 10.10 -2.20
CA VAL A 136 -16.91 9.71 -2.66
C VAL A 136 -16.71 8.21 -2.46
N LEU A 137 -16.99 7.70 -1.26
CA LEU A 137 -16.84 6.28 -0.91
C LEU A 137 -17.73 5.37 -1.77
N ALA A 138 -18.95 5.81 -2.11
CA ALA A 138 -19.86 5.05 -2.97
C ALA A 138 -19.35 4.85 -4.41
N LYS A 139 -18.43 5.70 -4.87
CA LYS A 139 -17.81 5.61 -6.20
C LYS A 139 -16.44 4.93 -6.17
N ALA A 140 -15.92 4.66 -4.98
CA ALA A 140 -14.60 4.11 -4.79
C ALA A 140 -14.55 2.62 -5.15
N ASN A 141 -13.52 2.20 -5.87
CA ASN A 141 -13.15 0.81 -5.99
C ASN A 141 -12.31 0.41 -4.78
N VAL A 142 -12.80 -0.57 -4.01
CA VAL A 142 -12.11 -1.08 -2.84
C VAL A 142 -11.02 -2.06 -3.27
N VAL A 143 -9.80 -1.86 -2.79
CA VAL A 143 -8.66 -2.75 -3.04
C VAL A 143 -7.98 -3.12 -1.72
N PRO A 144 -7.32 -4.28 -1.62
CA PRO A 144 -6.48 -4.58 -0.46
C PRO A 144 -5.40 -3.51 -0.26
N SER A 145 -5.05 -3.15 0.98
CA SER A 145 -3.96 -2.19 1.25
C SER A 145 -2.63 -2.58 0.58
N ARG A 146 -2.36 -3.87 0.44
CA ARG A 146 -1.15 -4.37 -0.26
C ARG A 146 -1.20 -4.19 -1.76
N ASP A 147 -2.39 -4.00 -2.34
CA ASP A 147 -2.62 -3.91 -3.78
C ASP A 147 -2.81 -2.47 -4.26
N ILE A 148 -3.04 -1.50 -3.37
CA ILE A 148 -3.16 -0.10 -3.74
C ILE A 148 -1.89 0.42 -4.45
N PRO A 149 -2.01 1.18 -5.56
CA PRO A 149 -0.86 1.78 -6.23
C PRO A 149 -0.15 2.82 -5.35
N ASP A 150 1.15 2.96 -5.54
CA ASP A 150 2.01 3.94 -4.85
C ASP A 150 1.79 5.40 -5.31
N ASP A 151 0.95 5.59 -6.32
CA ASP A 151 0.55 6.90 -6.83
C ASP A 151 -0.86 7.33 -6.39
N VAL A 152 -1.53 6.61 -5.49
CA VAL A 152 -2.87 6.93 -4.95
C VAL A 152 -2.80 7.58 -3.58
N VAL A 153 -3.52 8.68 -3.38
CA VAL A 153 -3.68 9.30 -2.06
C VAL A 153 -4.59 8.45 -1.16
N THR A 154 -4.03 7.87 -0.10
CA THR A 154 -4.74 7.12 0.95
C THR A 154 -4.84 7.93 2.24
N LEU A 155 -5.57 7.43 3.25
CA LEU A 155 -5.52 8.05 4.58
C LEU A 155 -4.09 8.03 5.12
N ASN A 156 -3.76 9.03 5.94
CA ASN A 156 -2.44 9.27 6.52
C ASN A 156 -1.31 9.50 5.49
N SER A 157 -1.64 9.69 4.21
CA SER A 157 -0.69 10.11 3.19
C SER A 157 -0.27 11.57 3.37
N LYS A 158 1.01 11.86 3.08
CA LYS A 158 1.53 13.23 2.93
C LYS A 158 1.62 13.57 1.45
N VAL A 159 0.90 14.61 1.04
CA VAL A 159 0.73 15.01 -0.36
C VAL A 159 1.22 16.44 -0.59
N ARG A 160 1.91 16.66 -1.70
CA ARG A 160 2.23 18.00 -2.21
C ARG A 160 1.22 18.38 -3.29
N LEU A 161 0.55 19.50 -3.08
CA LEU A 161 -0.34 20.11 -4.07
C LEU A 161 0.36 21.26 -4.77
N LEU A 162 0.00 21.49 -6.03
CA LEU A 162 0.42 22.68 -6.77
C LEU A 162 -0.81 23.45 -7.26
N ASP A 163 -0.87 24.74 -6.95
CA ASP A 163 -1.78 25.66 -7.63
C ASP A 163 -1.17 26.10 -8.96
N ASN A 164 -1.78 25.68 -10.07
CA ASN A 164 -1.33 26.04 -11.41
C ASN A 164 -1.48 27.54 -11.74
N ARG A 165 -2.19 28.33 -10.91
CA ARG A 165 -2.35 29.78 -11.13
C ARG A 165 -1.20 30.59 -10.53
N SER A 166 -0.86 30.35 -9.27
CA SER A 166 0.24 31.03 -8.57
C SER A 166 1.57 30.33 -8.73
N ASN A 167 1.57 29.06 -9.16
CA ASN A 167 2.73 28.17 -9.17
C ASN A 167 3.31 27.93 -7.75
N GLU A 168 2.49 28.14 -6.72
CA GLU A 168 2.83 27.84 -5.33
C GLU A 168 2.45 26.40 -4.99
N SER A 169 3.27 25.78 -4.15
CA SER A 169 3.03 24.44 -3.63
C SER A 169 2.75 24.46 -2.14
N MET A 170 1.86 23.58 -1.69
CA MET A 170 1.59 23.33 -0.27
C MET A 170 1.69 21.83 0.02
N VAL A 171 2.11 21.49 1.24
CA VAL A 171 2.18 20.10 1.72
C VAL A 171 1.10 19.88 2.76
N LEU A 172 0.33 18.82 2.57
CA LEU A 172 -0.79 18.46 3.45
C LEU A 172 -0.68 16.99 3.86
N SER A 173 -1.13 16.68 5.06
CA SER A 173 -1.36 15.30 5.51
C SER A 173 -2.87 15.04 5.51
N LEU A 174 -3.33 14.03 4.76
CA LEU A 174 -4.74 13.63 4.75
C LEU A 174 -5.01 12.74 5.95
N VAL A 175 -5.72 13.24 6.96
CA VAL A 175 -5.88 12.53 8.24
C VAL A 175 -7.29 12.01 8.46
N PHE A 176 -7.40 11.00 9.33
CA PHE A 176 -8.68 10.48 9.77
C PHE A 176 -9.47 11.56 10.55
N PRO A 177 -10.82 11.53 10.57
CA PRO A 177 -11.59 12.61 11.20
C PRO A 177 -11.32 12.83 12.70
N ALA A 178 -10.90 11.79 13.41
CA ALA A 178 -10.56 11.86 14.83
C ALA A 178 -9.22 12.57 15.09
N ASP A 179 -8.33 12.61 14.11
CA ASP A 179 -6.97 13.14 14.26
C ASP A 179 -6.89 14.65 13.94
N GLY A 180 -7.99 15.23 13.46
CA GLY A 180 -8.25 16.67 13.40
C GLY A 180 -7.34 17.48 12.46
N ALA A 181 -7.86 18.61 11.98
CA ALA A 181 -7.05 19.64 11.36
C ALA A 181 -6.29 20.38 12.46
N SER A 182 -5.04 19.99 12.71
CA SER A 182 -4.10 20.76 13.49
C SER A 182 -3.36 21.71 12.54
N ASP A 183 -3.19 22.97 12.94
CA ASP A 183 -2.14 23.83 12.38
C ASP A 183 -0.81 23.16 12.73
N GLY A 184 -0.29 22.33 11.83
CA GLY A 184 1.04 21.74 11.98
C GLY A 184 2.12 22.81 11.91
N ASP A 185 3.38 22.39 11.99
CA ASP A 185 4.51 23.28 11.71
C ASP A 185 4.25 24.05 10.41
N MET A 186 4.68 25.32 10.32
CA MET A 186 4.30 26.30 9.28
C MET A 186 4.34 25.83 7.80
N ASP A 187 4.95 24.67 7.51
CA ASP A 187 5.13 24.08 6.19
C ASP A 187 4.29 22.80 5.94
N GLU A 188 3.56 22.27 6.93
CA GLU A 188 2.75 21.03 6.83
C GLU A 188 1.42 21.15 7.58
N ALA A 189 0.29 21.12 6.86
CA ALA A 189 -1.03 21.20 7.48
C ALA A 189 -1.79 19.87 7.45
N ASN A 190 -2.48 19.53 8.55
CA ASN A 190 -3.36 18.38 8.60
C ASN A 190 -4.73 18.74 8.00
N VAL A 191 -5.21 17.91 7.09
CA VAL A 191 -6.52 18.06 6.46
C VAL A 191 -7.34 16.82 6.73
N SER A 192 -8.42 16.99 7.50
CA SER A 192 -9.37 15.91 7.76
C SER A 192 -10.04 15.47 6.47
N VAL A 193 -10.18 14.15 6.28
CA VAL A 193 -10.91 13.54 5.16
C VAL A 193 -12.40 13.94 5.09
N LEU A 194 -13.00 14.41 6.20
CA LEU A 194 -14.37 14.97 6.17
C LEU A 194 -14.44 16.34 5.47
N SER A 195 -13.36 17.11 5.51
CA SER A 195 -13.36 18.44 4.91
C SER A 195 -13.54 18.35 3.38
N PRO A 196 -14.09 19.38 2.73
CA PRO A 196 -14.25 19.38 1.28
C PRO A 196 -12.95 19.12 0.51
N MET A 197 -11.83 19.65 1.01
CA MET A 197 -10.49 19.42 0.46
C MET A 197 -10.05 17.97 0.67
N GLY A 198 -10.17 17.44 1.88
CA GLY A 198 -9.78 16.07 2.20
C GLY A 198 -10.57 15.02 1.43
N ALA A 199 -11.89 15.18 1.33
CA ALA A 199 -12.75 14.31 0.54
C ALA A 199 -12.41 14.35 -0.96
N SER A 200 -11.92 15.48 -1.47
CA SER A 200 -11.51 15.63 -2.86
C SER A 200 -10.14 15.00 -3.16
N LEU A 201 -9.28 14.87 -2.15
CA LEU A 201 -7.96 14.24 -2.22
C LEU A 201 -8.02 12.72 -2.17
N LEU A 202 -8.89 12.15 -1.34
CA LEU A 202 -8.96 10.71 -1.12
C LEU A 202 -9.13 9.94 -2.45
N GLY A 203 -8.25 8.96 -2.67
CA GLY A 203 -8.28 8.08 -3.83
C GLY A 203 -7.86 8.73 -5.15
N ARG A 204 -7.30 9.94 -5.13
CA ARG A 204 -6.74 10.61 -6.32
C ARG A 204 -5.35 10.12 -6.66
N HIS A 205 -5.04 10.09 -7.95
CA HIS A 205 -3.69 9.79 -8.40
C HIS A 205 -2.80 11.05 -8.47
N VAL A 206 -1.49 10.85 -8.30
CA VAL A 206 -0.49 11.87 -8.64
C VAL A 206 -0.68 12.32 -10.09
N GLY A 207 -0.83 13.63 -10.28
CA GLY A 207 -1.11 14.29 -11.55
C GLY A 207 -2.58 14.67 -11.76
N GLU A 208 -3.51 14.12 -10.97
CA GLU A 208 -4.93 14.49 -11.07
C GLU A 208 -5.22 15.87 -10.49
N ARG A 209 -6.29 16.48 -11.01
CA ARG A 209 -6.81 17.77 -10.53
C ARG A 209 -7.95 17.52 -9.55
N ILE A 210 -7.90 18.20 -8.40
CA ILE A 210 -8.96 18.12 -7.37
C ILE A 210 -9.90 19.32 -7.46
N GLU A 211 -9.35 20.50 -7.78
CA GLU A 211 -10.09 21.74 -8.03
C GLU A 211 -9.63 22.39 -9.35
N LYS A 212 -10.26 23.50 -9.76
CA LYS A 212 -10.01 24.14 -11.08
C LYS A 212 -8.53 24.38 -11.35
N SER A 213 -7.74 24.78 -10.35
CA SER A 213 -6.31 25.04 -10.51
C SER A 213 -5.38 24.15 -9.67
N ILE A 214 -5.89 23.39 -8.71
CA ILE A 214 -5.08 22.58 -7.80
C ILE A 214 -4.92 21.17 -8.34
N ARG A 215 -3.67 20.68 -8.40
CA ARG A 215 -3.33 19.31 -8.77
C ARG A 215 -2.52 18.60 -7.67
N VAL A 216 -2.65 17.29 -7.60
CA VAL A 216 -1.75 16.42 -6.82
C VAL A 216 -0.41 16.38 -7.55
N ASP A 217 0.61 17.04 -7.01
CA ASP A 217 1.93 17.13 -7.66
C ASP A 217 2.83 15.96 -7.28
N ALA A 218 2.82 15.55 -6.00
CA ALA A 218 3.56 14.39 -5.53
C ALA A 218 2.95 13.78 -4.26
N LEU A 219 3.13 12.48 -4.07
CA LEU A 219 3.01 11.82 -2.77
C LEU A 219 4.39 11.79 -2.12
N LEU A 220 4.52 12.44 -0.96
CA LEU A 220 5.73 12.46 -0.16
C LEU A 220 5.79 11.28 0.81
N TYR A 221 4.63 10.78 1.22
CA TYR A 221 4.48 9.59 2.04
C TYR A 221 3.12 8.95 1.74
N GLN A 222 3.09 7.62 1.70
CA GLN A 222 1.89 6.79 1.63
C GLN A 222 2.13 5.60 2.58
N PRO A 223 1.25 5.34 3.57
CA PRO A 223 1.43 4.23 4.51
C PRO A 223 1.67 2.88 3.83
N GLU A 224 0.89 2.56 2.79
CA GLU A 224 0.95 1.28 2.10
C GLU A 224 2.26 1.06 1.33
N ALA A 225 2.81 2.13 0.73
CA ALA A 225 4.13 2.08 0.12
C ALA A 225 5.26 1.95 1.14
N ALA A 226 5.08 2.51 2.35
CA ALA A 226 6.03 2.40 3.44
C ALA A 226 5.96 1.04 4.18
N GLY A 227 4.88 0.27 3.97
CA GLY A 227 4.62 -0.99 4.66
C GLY A 227 3.81 -0.84 5.96
N ASP A 228 3.31 0.36 6.23
CA ASP A 228 2.54 0.73 7.42
C ASP A 228 1.04 0.39 7.24
N TYR A 229 0.72 -0.87 6.94
CA TYR A 229 -0.66 -1.32 6.62
C TYR A 229 -1.68 -1.23 7.78
N HIS A 230 -1.27 -0.67 8.92
CA HIS A 230 -2.07 -0.54 10.14
C HIS A 230 -2.53 0.91 10.39
N LEU A 231 -2.05 1.85 9.58
CA LEU A 231 -2.41 3.27 9.63
C LEU A 231 -3.64 3.56 8.78
#